data_AF-A0A447N4T8-F1
#
_entry.id   AF-A0A447N4T8-F1
#
_cell.length_a   1.000
_cell.length_b   1.000
_cell.length_c   1.000
_cell.angle_alpha   90.00
_cell.angle_beta   90.00
_cell.angle_gamma   90.00
#
_symmetry.space_group_name_H-M   'P 1'
#
loop_
_entity.id
_entity.type
_entity.pdbx_description
1 polymer ?
#
loop_
_entity_poly.entity_id
_entity_poly.type
_entity_poly.pdbx_seq_one_letter_code
_entity_poly.pdbx_strand_id
1 'polypeptide(L)'
;MKKKSSNLSNSFERVLEDEALPKAKQILKLISVHGGALEDFLRQARSLFPDPSDLVLVLRELLRRKDLEEIVRKKLESLLKHVEEQTDPKTLKAGINCALKARLFGKTLSLKPGLLRASYRQFIQSESHEVEIYSDWIASYGYQRRLVVLDFIEGSLLTDIDANDASCSRLEFGQLLRRLTQLKMLRSADLLFVSTLLSYSFYQSV
;
A
#
# COMPACT_ATOMS: atom_id res chain seq x y z
N MET A 1 -23.16 23.19 9.24
CA MET A 1 -23.20 21.76 8.83
C MET A 1 -21.92 21.29 8.10
N LYS A 2 -20.70 21.62 8.57
CA LYS A 2 -19.42 21.26 7.89
C LYS A 2 -18.58 20.15 8.55
N LYS A 3 -18.93 19.68 9.76
CA LYS A 3 -18.12 18.69 10.52
C LYS A 3 -18.34 17.22 10.12
N LYS A 4 -19.48 16.86 9.51
CA LYS A 4 -19.79 15.45 9.18
C LYS A 4 -19.03 14.93 7.95
N SER A 5 -18.81 15.77 6.94
CA SER A 5 -18.11 15.34 5.71
C SER A 5 -16.60 15.20 5.90
N SER A 6 -15.97 16.03 6.75
CA SER A 6 -14.53 15.95 7.03
C SER A 6 -14.16 14.67 7.79
N ASN A 7 -14.98 14.25 8.77
CA ASN A 7 -14.76 13.00 9.49
C ASN A 7 -14.92 11.76 8.58
N LEU A 8 -15.94 11.75 7.71
CA LEU A 8 -16.17 10.66 6.75
C LEU A 8 -15.11 10.59 5.64
N SER A 9 -14.48 11.73 5.30
CA SER A 9 -13.34 11.77 4.38
C SER A 9 -12.07 11.20 5.02
N ASN A 10 -11.82 11.49 6.29
CA ASN A 10 -10.67 10.94 7.03
C ASN A 10 -10.80 9.43 7.26
N SER A 11 -12.02 8.93 7.41
CA SER A 11 -12.32 7.49 7.58
C SER A 11 -11.71 6.58 6.49
N PHE A 12 -11.57 7.07 5.25
CA PHE A 12 -11.04 6.30 4.12
C PHE A 12 -9.67 6.77 3.65
N GLU A 13 -8.93 7.54 4.46
CA GLU A 13 -7.63 8.10 4.06
C GLU A 13 -6.60 7.03 3.66
N ARG A 14 -6.67 5.86 4.29
CA ARG A 14 -5.78 4.71 3.99
C ARG A 14 -6.21 3.89 2.78
N VAL A 15 -7.41 4.11 2.23
CA VAL A 15 -7.87 3.41 1.02
C VAL A 15 -7.27 4.12 -0.19
N LEU A 16 -6.47 3.45 -1.01
CA LEU A 16 -5.77 4.06 -2.15
C LEU A 16 -6.61 4.08 -3.44
N GLU A 17 -7.66 3.25 -3.50
CA GLU A 17 -8.63 3.27 -4.58
C GLU A 17 -9.34 4.62 -4.70
N ASP A 18 -9.52 5.08 -5.94
CA ASP A 18 -10.20 6.34 -6.22
C ASP A 18 -11.69 6.23 -5.91
N GLU A 19 -12.30 7.37 -5.54
CA GLU A 19 -13.72 7.44 -5.19
C GLU A 19 -14.15 6.43 -4.10
N ALA A 20 -13.26 6.18 -3.13
CA ALA A 20 -13.49 5.23 -2.04
C ALA A 20 -14.84 5.41 -1.34
N LEU A 21 -15.25 6.65 -1.03
CA LEU A 21 -16.51 6.92 -0.34
C LEU A 21 -17.75 6.58 -1.20
N PRO A 22 -17.88 7.05 -2.45
CA PRO A 22 -18.93 6.59 -3.36
C PRO A 22 -18.99 5.07 -3.51
N LYS A 23 -17.86 4.41 -3.75
CA LYS A 23 -17.78 2.94 -3.91
C LYS A 23 -18.16 2.20 -2.62
N ALA A 24 -17.75 2.69 -1.45
CA ALA A 24 -18.16 2.14 -0.16
C ALA A 24 -19.68 2.24 0.08
N LYS A 25 -20.32 3.33 -0.37
CA LYS A 25 -21.78 3.45 -0.35
C LYS A 25 -22.46 2.46 -1.30
N GLN A 26 -21.84 2.15 -2.44
CA GLN A 26 -22.35 1.12 -3.35
C GLN A 26 -22.29 -0.27 -2.70
N ILE A 27 -21.22 -0.63 -1.99
CA ILE A 27 -21.15 -1.88 -1.20
C ILE A 27 -22.34 -2.00 -0.24
N LEU A 28 -22.66 -0.93 0.50
CA LEU A 28 -23.81 -0.93 1.41
C LEU A 28 -25.14 -1.12 0.66
N LYS A 29 -25.32 -0.47 -0.49
CA LYS A 29 -26.55 -0.65 -1.29
C LYS A 29 -26.68 -2.09 -1.77
N LEU A 30 -25.60 -2.69 -2.26
CA LEU A 30 -25.58 -4.06 -2.77
C LEU A 30 -25.92 -5.07 -1.67
N ILE A 31 -25.37 -4.91 -0.47
CA ILE A 31 -25.56 -5.87 0.63
C ILE A 31 -26.96 -5.81 1.25
N SER A 32 -27.60 -4.64 1.17
CA SER A 32 -28.99 -4.42 1.58
C SER A 32 -30.01 -5.05 0.63
N VAL A 33 -29.61 -5.44 -0.59
CA VAL A 33 -30.48 -6.23 -1.47
C VAL A 33 -30.58 -7.65 -0.89
N HIS A 34 -31.80 -8.06 -0.57
CA HIS A 34 -32.07 -9.36 0.04
C HIS A 34 -32.04 -10.46 -1.05
N GLY A 35 -31.46 -11.63 -0.72
CA GLY A 35 -31.52 -12.82 -1.58
C GLY A 35 -30.30 -13.12 -2.47
N GLY A 36 -29.28 -12.27 -2.52
CA GLY A 36 -28.04 -12.55 -3.27
C GLY A 36 -27.10 -13.53 -2.55
N ALA A 37 -26.45 -14.42 -3.30
CA ALA A 37 -25.40 -15.31 -2.79
C ALA A 37 -24.16 -14.49 -2.35
N LEU A 38 -23.41 -15.00 -1.36
CA LEU A 38 -22.22 -14.31 -0.84
C LEU A 38 -21.14 -14.18 -1.92
N GLU A 39 -21.02 -15.18 -2.80
CA GLU A 39 -20.07 -15.19 -3.91
C GLU A 39 -20.34 -14.06 -4.91
N ASP A 40 -21.61 -13.78 -5.21
CA ASP A 40 -21.99 -12.68 -6.10
C ASP A 40 -21.67 -11.32 -5.49
N PHE A 41 -21.86 -11.20 -4.18
CA PHE A 41 -21.51 -10.00 -3.44
C PHE A 41 -19.99 -9.79 -3.38
N LEU A 42 -19.23 -10.85 -3.12
CA LEU A 42 -17.77 -10.83 -3.13
C LEU A 42 -17.22 -10.41 -4.50
N ARG A 43 -17.78 -10.95 -5.60
CA ARG A 43 -17.39 -10.59 -6.97
C ARG A 43 -17.60 -9.09 -7.24
N GLN A 44 -18.73 -8.54 -6.80
CA GLN A 44 -19.04 -7.11 -6.97
C GLN A 44 -18.19 -6.22 -6.06
N ALA A 45 -17.91 -6.64 -4.83
CA ALA A 45 -17.02 -5.89 -3.93
C ALA A 45 -15.60 -5.80 -4.51
N ARG A 46 -15.10 -6.90 -5.10
CA ARG A 46 -13.79 -6.94 -5.78
C ARG A 46 -13.72 -6.14 -7.06
N SER A 47 -14.83 -5.96 -7.78
CA SER A 47 -14.84 -5.08 -8.96
C SER A 47 -14.75 -3.60 -8.56
N LEU A 48 -15.30 -3.23 -7.40
CA LEU A 48 -15.20 -1.88 -6.86
C LEU A 48 -13.83 -1.59 -6.23
N PHE A 49 -13.30 -2.55 -5.48
CA PHE A 49 -12.00 -2.48 -4.81
C PHE A 49 -11.15 -3.70 -5.19
N PRO A 50 -10.38 -3.60 -6.29
CA PRO A 50 -9.57 -4.71 -6.77
C PRO A 50 -8.43 -5.10 -5.83
N ASP A 51 -7.86 -4.13 -5.10
CA ASP A 51 -6.82 -4.40 -4.10
C ASP A 51 -7.47 -4.88 -2.79
N PRO A 52 -7.10 -6.07 -2.28
CA PRO A 52 -7.71 -6.63 -1.08
C PRO A 52 -7.44 -5.80 0.18
N SER A 53 -6.32 -5.07 0.27
CA SER A 53 -6.05 -4.17 1.40
C SER A 53 -7.02 -2.99 1.41
N ASP A 54 -7.40 -2.46 0.25
CA ASP A 54 -8.40 -1.40 0.14
C ASP A 54 -9.78 -1.91 0.51
N LEU A 55 -10.17 -3.09 0.00
CA LEU A 55 -11.45 -3.70 0.35
C LEU A 55 -11.56 -3.96 1.86
N VAL A 56 -10.54 -4.54 2.48
CA VAL A 56 -10.50 -4.78 3.93
C VAL A 56 -10.62 -3.47 4.73
N LEU A 57 -9.87 -2.43 4.35
CA LEU A 57 -9.96 -1.12 4.99
C LEU A 57 -11.37 -0.53 4.89
N VAL A 58 -12.01 -0.64 3.72
CA VAL A 58 -13.38 -0.18 3.51
C VAL A 58 -14.36 -0.96 4.37
N LEU A 59 -14.30 -2.29 4.39
CA LEU A 59 -15.20 -3.13 5.17
C LEU A 59 -15.07 -2.88 6.68
N ARG A 60 -13.83 -2.76 7.18
CA ARG A 60 -13.55 -2.40 8.58
C ARG A 60 -14.15 -1.05 8.94
N GLU A 61 -14.06 -0.06 8.05
CA GLU A 61 -14.60 1.27 8.27
C GLU A 61 -16.13 1.31 8.17
N LEU A 62 -16.74 0.51 7.29
CA LEU A 62 -18.19 0.34 7.24
C LEU A 62 -18.71 -0.30 8.54
N LEU A 63 -18.06 -1.36 9.04
CA LEU A 63 -18.45 -2.09 10.26
C LEU A 63 -18.38 -1.25 11.53
N ARG A 64 -17.57 -0.18 11.55
CA ARG A 64 -17.52 0.79 12.67
C ARG A 64 -18.79 1.62 12.83
N ARG A 65 -19.65 1.68 11.81
CA ARG A 65 -20.93 2.38 11.90
C ARG A 65 -21.87 1.66 12.86
N LYS A 66 -22.49 2.42 13.76
CA LYS A 66 -23.37 1.89 14.82
C LYS A 66 -24.80 1.64 14.34
N ASP A 67 -25.20 2.24 13.23
CA ASP A 67 -26.55 2.26 12.65
C ASP A 67 -26.77 1.22 11.54
N LEU A 68 -26.00 0.12 11.54
CA LEU A 68 -26.18 -0.97 10.59
C LEU A 68 -27.20 -1.99 11.12
N GLU A 69 -28.13 -2.41 10.26
CA GLU A 69 -28.99 -3.56 10.51
C GLU A 69 -28.14 -4.81 10.79
N GLU A 70 -28.56 -5.63 11.75
CA GLU A 70 -27.80 -6.81 12.19
C GLU A 70 -27.52 -7.81 11.06
N ILE A 71 -28.48 -7.98 10.15
CA ILE A 71 -28.33 -8.84 8.97
C ILE A 71 -27.24 -8.29 8.04
N VAL A 72 -27.23 -6.98 7.81
CA VAL A 72 -26.21 -6.30 6.99
C VAL A 72 -24.83 -6.41 7.65
N ARG A 73 -24.75 -6.21 8.97
CA ARG A 73 -23.52 -6.36 9.75
C ARG A 73 -22.93 -7.76 9.59
N LYS A 74 -23.72 -8.81 9.82
CA LYS A 74 -23.26 -10.21 9.67
C LYS A 74 -22.77 -10.52 8.27
N LYS A 75 -23.43 -10.00 7.23
CA LYS A 75 -22.96 -10.17 5.85
C LYS A 75 -21.64 -9.44 5.58
N LEU A 76 -21.46 -8.21 6.10
CA LEU A 76 -20.19 -7.47 5.99
C LEU A 76 -19.06 -8.18 6.74
N GLU A 77 -19.31 -8.72 7.93
CA GLU A 77 -18.34 -9.51 8.71
C GLU A 77 -17.96 -10.79 7.95
N SER A 78 -18.94 -11.49 7.39
CA SER A 78 -18.69 -12.67 6.55
C SER A 78 -17.86 -12.32 5.32
N LEU A 79 -18.18 -11.22 4.62
CA LEU A 79 -17.39 -10.76 3.48
C LEU A 79 -15.95 -10.41 3.90
N LEU A 80 -15.78 -9.66 4.98
CA LEU A 80 -14.46 -9.28 5.50
C LEU A 80 -13.62 -10.52 5.79
N LYS A 81 -14.20 -11.48 6.52
CA LYS A 81 -13.54 -12.75 6.83
C LYS A 81 -13.12 -13.51 5.56
N HIS A 82 -14.00 -13.61 4.56
CA HIS A 82 -13.66 -14.27 3.29
C HIS A 82 -12.51 -13.57 2.55
N VAL A 83 -12.46 -12.24 2.56
CA VAL A 83 -11.37 -11.49 1.90
C VAL A 83 -10.05 -11.71 2.64
N GLU A 84 -10.07 -11.69 3.97
CA GLU A 84 -8.88 -11.93 4.81
C GLU A 84 -8.37 -13.37 4.67
N GLU A 85 -9.24 -14.38 4.63
CA GLU A 85 -8.87 -15.80 4.48
C GLU A 85 -8.37 -16.16 3.08
N GLN A 86 -8.80 -15.45 2.03
CA GLN A 86 -8.40 -15.71 0.65
C GLN A 86 -7.18 -14.91 0.19
N THR A 87 -6.62 -14.05 1.05
CA THR A 87 -5.46 -13.21 0.71
C THR A 87 -4.26 -13.63 1.54
N ASP A 88 -3.08 -13.72 0.93
CA ASP A 88 -1.84 -13.94 1.67
C ASP A 88 -1.71 -12.91 2.83
N PRO A 89 -1.59 -13.35 4.09
CA PRO A 89 -1.60 -12.46 5.24
C PRO A 89 -0.48 -11.40 5.20
N LYS A 90 0.71 -11.79 4.73
CA LYS A 90 1.86 -10.88 4.61
C LYS A 90 1.56 -9.76 3.62
N THR A 91 1.08 -10.10 2.42
CA THR A 91 0.66 -9.16 1.37
C THR A 91 -0.43 -8.21 1.84
N LEU A 92 -1.44 -8.75 2.52
CA LEU A 92 -2.59 -7.99 2.98
C LEU A 92 -2.20 -6.95 4.04
N LYS A 93 -1.48 -7.40 5.08
CA LYS A 93 -1.02 -6.53 6.18
C LYS A 93 -0.05 -5.47 5.68
N ALA A 94 0.94 -5.86 4.86
CA ALA A 94 1.89 -4.91 4.28
C ALA A 94 1.19 -3.83 3.46
N GLY A 95 0.20 -4.21 2.64
CA GLY A 95 -0.57 -3.27 1.84
C GLY A 95 -1.42 -2.31 2.68
N ILE A 96 -1.97 -2.77 3.81
CA ILE A 96 -2.68 -1.95 4.78
C ILE A 96 -1.71 -1.00 5.49
N ASN A 97 -0.56 -1.51 5.96
CA ASN A 97 0.39 -0.80 6.80
C ASN A 97 1.12 0.31 6.04
N CYS A 98 1.52 0.07 4.79
CA CYS A 98 2.19 1.10 3.97
C CYS A 98 1.25 2.13 3.35
N ALA A 99 -0.08 1.96 3.42
CA ALA A 99 -1.01 2.73 2.58
C ALA A 99 -0.91 4.25 2.75
N LEU A 100 -0.76 4.75 3.99
CA LEU A 100 -0.62 6.19 4.22
C LEU A 100 0.71 6.73 3.65
N LYS A 101 1.81 5.97 3.81
CA LYS A 101 3.10 6.31 3.19
C LYS A 101 2.97 6.33 1.66
N ALA A 102 2.30 5.34 1.08
CA ALA A 102 2.10 5.25 -0.36
C ALA A 102 1.29 6.44 -0.89
N ARG A 103 0.27 6.89 -0.15
CA ARG A 103 -0.50 8.10 -0.50
C ARG A 103 0.36 9.37 -0.46
N LEU A 104 1.13 9.56 0.61
CA LEU A 104 1.99 10.74 0.78
C LEU A 104 3.08 10.80 -0.29
N PHE A 105 3.81 9.70 -0.49
CA PHE A 105 4.88 9.63 -1.49
C PHE A 105 4.33 9.66 -2.92
N GLY A 106 3.17 9.04 -3.18
CA GLY A 106 2.52 9.10 -4.48
C GLY A 106 2.20 10.54 -4.91
N LYS A 107 1.73 11.36 -3.97
CA LYS A 107 1.51 12.80 -4.20
C LYS A 107 2.82 13.53 -4.51
N THR A 108 3.86 13.32 -3.72
CA THR A 108 5.18 13.96 -3.91
C THR A 108 5.83 13.56 -5.24
N LEU A 109 5.69 12.29 -5.62
CA LEU A 109 6.34 11.72 -6.81
C LEU A 109 5.51 11.81 -8.09
N SER A 110 4.27 12.31 -8.02
CA SER A 110 3.30 12.19 -9.11
C SER A 110 3.20 10.73 -9.62
N LEU A 111 3.09 9.80 -8.67
CA LEU A 111 2.93 8.37 -8.91
C LEU A 111 1.60 7.89 -8.34
N LYS A 112 1.00 6.88 -8.98
CA LYS A 112 -0.15 6.19 -8.42
C LYS A 112 0.26 5.50 -7.11
N PRO A 113 -0.39 5.78 -5.97
CA PRO A 113 -0.06 5.15 -4.69
C PRO A 113 -0.09 3.62 -4.72
N GLY A 114 -0.97 3.01 -5.53
CA GLY A 114 -1.03 1.57 -5.73
C GLY A 114 0.27 0.95 -6.27
N LEU A 115 1.04 1.69 -7.08
CA LEU A 115 2.35 1.22 -7.58
C LEU A 115 3.36 1.14 -6.45
N LEU A 116 3.42 2.16 -5.60
CA LEU A 116 4.30 2.18 -4.43
C LEU A 116 3.94 1.05 -3.46
N ARG A 117 2.64 0.84 -3.19
CA ARG A 117 2.16 -0.31 -2.40
C ARG A 117 2.65 -1.65 -2.99
N ALA A 118 2.54 -1.82 -4.30
CA ALA A 118 3.02 -3.02 -4.98
C ALA A 118 4.54 -3.21 -4.82
N SER A 119 5.34 -2.14 -4.97
CA SER A 119 6.78 -2.22 -4.75
C SER A 119 7.17 -2.56 -3.32
N TYR A 120 6.43 -2.08 -2.32
CA TYR A 120 6.68 -2.47 -0.93
C TYR A 120 6.37 -3.96 -0.69
N ARG A 121 5.24 -4.47 -1.21
CA ARG A 121 4.91 -5.90 -1.16
C ARG A 121 5.98 -6.74 -1.85
N GLN A 122 6.42 -6.34 -3.04
CA GLN A 122 7.49 -7.01 -3.77
C GLN A 122 8.80 -7.01 -2.98
N PHE A 123 9.19 -5.89 -2.34
CA PHE A 123 10.40 -5.83 -1.54
C PHE A 123 10.42 -6.85 -0.38
N ILE A 124 9.32 -6.98 0.35
CA ILE A 124 9.25 -7.89 1.51
C ILE A 124 9.08 -9.38 1.13
N GLN A 125 8.77 -9.65 -0.13
CA GLN A 125 8.57 -10.99 -0.68
C GLN A 125 9.70 -11.46 -1.60
N SER A 126 10.45 -10.52 -2.19
CA SER A 126 11.47 -10.81 -3.19
C SER A 126 12.69 -11.51 -2.56
N GLU A 127 13.15 -12.55 -3.24
CA GLU A 127 14.42 -13.22 -2.95
C GLU A 127 15.59 -12.69 -3.81
N SER A 128 15.32 -11.72 -4.69
CA SER A 128 16.30 -11.11 -5.60
C SER A 128 17.41 -10.38 -4.85
N HIS A 129 18.57 -10.27 -5.48
CA HIS A 129 19.68 -9.51 -4.92
C HIS A 129 19.38 -8.00 -4.90
N GLU A 130 19.98 -7.27 -3.97
CA GLU A 130 19.70 -5.84 -3.74
C GLU A 130 20.03 -4.99 -4.97
N VAL A 131 21.04 -5.37 -5.75
CA VAL A 131 21.38 -4.69 -7.01
C VAL A 131 20.29 -4.83 -8.07
N GLU A 132 19.64 -6.00 -8.15
CA GLU A 132 18.54 -6.25 -9.08
C GLU A 132 17.32 -5.43 -8.67
N ILE A 133 16.97 -5.45 -7.37
CA ILE A 133 15.85 -4.65 -6.83
C ILE A 133 16.08 -3.16 -7.09
N TYR A 134 17.30 -2.67 -6.85
CA TYR A 134 17.63 -1.26 -7.07
C TYR A 134 17.52 -0.88 -8.54
N SER A 135 18.03 -1.74 -9.44
CA SER A 135 17.94 -1.58 -10.89
C SER A 135 16.49 -1.58 -11.37
N ASP A 136 15.66 -2.51 -10.88
CA ASP A 136 14.24 -2.62 -11.24
C ASP A 136 13.45 -1.39 -10.85
N TRP A 137 13.74 -0.79 -9.69
CA TRP A 137 13.12 0.48 -9.30
C TRP A 137 13.53 1.64 -10.21
N ILE A 138 14.79 1.71 -10.64
CA ILE A 138 15.23 2.70 -11.61
C ILE A 138 14.52 2.51 -12.95
N ALA A 139 14.41 1.26 -13.43
CA ALA A 139 13.72 0.93 -14.67
C ALA A 139 12.22 1.26 -14.60
N SER A 140 11.56 0.98 -13.46
CA SER A 140 10.13 1.18 -13.27
C SER A 140 9.72 2.63 -13.04
N TYR A 141 10.53 3.39 -12.29
CA TYR A 141 10.19 4.73 -11.84
C TYR A 141 11.01 5.85 -12.50
N GLY A 142 12.04 5.49 -13.24
CA GLY A 142 13.01 6.41 -13.83
C GLY A 142 14.08 6.84 -12.84
N TYR A 143 15.28 7.14 -13.36
CA TYR A 143 16.45 7.49 -12.56
C TYR A 143 16.22 8.70 -11.64
N GLN A 144 15.37 9.66 -12.03
CA GLN A 144 15.10 10.86 -11.23
C GLN A 144 14.41 10.56 -9.89
N ARG A 145 13.71 9.43 -9.79
CA ARG A 145 12.89 9.07 -8.62
C ARG A 145 13.54 8.02 -7.73
N ARG A 146 14.66 7.44 -8.16
CA ARG A 146 15.32 6.29 -7.52
C ARG A 146 15.65 6.48 -6.04
N LEU A 147 16.02 7.69 -5.64
CA LEU A 147 16.34 8.00 -4.24
C LEU A 147 15.09 7.98 -3.36
N VAL A 148 14.01 8.60 -3.86
CA VAL A 148 12.76 8.79 -3.13
C VAL A 148 11.97 7.48 -3.02
N VAL A 149 12.10 6.58 -4.00
CA VAL A 149 11.53 5.22 -3.90
C VAL A 149 12.13 4.47 -2.72
N LEU A 150 13.46 4.54 -2.53
CA LEU A 150 14.10 3.91 -1.38
C LEU A 150 13.63 4.53 -0.04
N ASP A 151 13.43 5.86 0.01
CA ASP A 151 12.89 6.53 1.19
C ASP A 151 11.45 6.07 1.50
N PHE A 152 10.64 5.84 0.47
CA PHE A 152 9.31 5.26 0.61
C PHE A 152 9.36 3.84 1.18
N ILE A 153 10.27 3.00 0.68
CA ILE A 153 10.43 1.61 1.13
C ILE A 153 10.87 1.57 2.60
N GLU A 154 11.86 2.38 2.97
CA GLU A 154 12.27 2.54 4.37
C GLU A 154 11.10 3.00 5.25
N GLY A 155 10.43 4.08 4.86
CA GLY A 155 9.32 4.63 5.64
C GLY A 155 8.16 3.64 5.80
N SER A 156 7.91 2.83 4.78
CA SER A 156 6.89 1.77 4.81
C SER A 156 7.30 0.61 5.72
N LEU A 157 8.56 0.17 5.64
CA LEU A 157 9.10 -0.89 6.48
C LEU A 157 9.01 -0.53 7.98
N LEU A 158 9.41 0.70 8.34
CA LEU A 158 9.32 1.17 9.72
C LEU A 158 7.86 1.25 10.20
N THR A 159 6.95 1.74 9.35
CA THR A 159 5.52 1.81 9.67
C THR A 159 4.92 0.41 9.89
N ASP A 160 5.40 -0.59 9.15
CA ASP A 160 4.96 -1.98 9.26
C ASP A 160 5.50 -2.66 10.52
N ILE A 161 6.76 -2.40 10.88
CA ILE A 161 7.38 -2.85 12.13
C ILE A 161 6.59 -2.34 13.34
N ASP A 162 6.15 -1.07 13.31
CA ASP A 162 5.41 -0.43 14.40
C ASP A 162 3.90 -0.72 14.36
N ALA A 163 3.41 -1.46 13.37
CA ALA A 163 1.98 -1.73 13.23
C ALA A 163 1.49 -2.74 14.27
N ASN A 164 0.27 -2.51 14.78
CA ASN A 164 -0.41 -3.46 15.69
C ASN A 164 -0.57 -4.87 15.08
N ASP A 165 -0.72 -4.95 13.76
CA ASP A 165 -0.79 -6.19 13.00
C ASP A 165 0.26 -6.13 11.88
N ALA A 166 1.51 -6.34 12.26
CA ALA A 166 2.66 -6.28 11.38
C ALA A 166 2.65 -7.40 10.32
N SER A 167 3.18 -7.11 9.13
CA SER A 167 3.17 -8.07 8.01
C SER A 167 4.12 -9.25 8.19
N CYS A 168 5.18 -9.08 8.96
CA CYS A 168 6.28 -10.03 9.10
C CYS A 168 6.57 -10.34 10.57
N SER A 169 7.31 -11.42 10.81
CA SER A 169 7.92 -11.69 12.11
C SER A 169 9.09 -10.72 12.39
N ARG A 170 9.50 -10.62 13.66
CA ARG A 170 10.68 -9.82 14.07
C ARG A 170 11.96 -10.29 13.36
N LEU A 171 12.10 -11.60 13.14
CA LEU A 171 13.27 -12.16 12.45
C LEU A 171 13.32 -11.71 10.99
N GLU A 172 12.20 -11.84 10.27
CA GLU A 172 12.09 -11.38 8.88
C GLU A 172 12.34 -9.87 8.77
N PHE A 173 11.79 -9.06 9.68
CA PHE A 173 12.10 -7.63 9.68
C PHE A 173 13.58 -7.35 9.92
N GLY A 174 14.25 -8.10 10.79
CA GLY A 174 15.70 -8.01 10.97
C GLY A 174 16.48 -8.29 9.68
N GLN A 175 16.03 -9.26 8.87
CA GLN A 175 16.61 -9.54 7.56
C GLN A 175 16.32 -8.40 6.57
N LEU A 176 15.08 -7.91 6.50
CA LEU A 176 14.68 -6.81 5.62
C LEU A 176 15.44 -5.52 5.93
N LEU A 177 15.71 -5.21 7.20
CA LEU A 177 16.52 -4.05 7.60
C LEU A 177 17.98 -4.16 7.14
N ARG A 178 18.56 -5.38 7.13
CA ARG A 178 19.90 -5.61 6.57
C ARG A 178 19.91 -5.38 5.05
N ARG A 179 18.92 -5.88 4.33
CA ARG A 179 18.76 -5.64 2.89
C ARG A 179 18.56 -4.16 2.59
N LEU A 180 17.75 -3.46 3.40
CA LEU A 180 17.58 -2.01 3.30
C LEU A 180 18.91 -1.27 3.47
N THR A 181 19.76 -1.72 4.40
CA THR A 181 21.11 -1.15 4.59
C THR A 181 21.97 -1.31 3.34
N GLN A 182 21.94 -2.48 2.70
CA GLN A 182 22.64 -2.74 1.45
C GLN A 182 22.12 -1.85 0.30
N LEU A 183 20.80 -1.70 0.15
CA LEU A 183 20.20 -0.79 -0.83
C LEU A 183 20.62 0.68 -0.59
N LYS A 184 20.74 1.10 0.67
CA LYS A 184 21.26 2.43 1.01
C LYS A 184 22.73 2.61 0.63
N MET A 185 23.56 1.57 0.78
CA MET A 185 24.95 1.59 0.31
C MET A 185 25.02 1.72 -1.22
N LEU A 186 24.18 0.97 -1.96
CA LEU A 186 24.06 1.10 -3.42
C LEU A 186 23.66 2.52 -3.83
N ARG A 187 22.68 3.11 -3.14
CA ARG A 187 22.29 4.52 -3.35
C ARG A 187 23.45 5.49 -3.15
N SER A 188 24.25 5.31 -2.10
CA SER A 188 25.42 6.15 -1.84
C SER A 188 26.48 6.01 -2.93
N ALA A 189 26.74 4.78 -3.38
CA ALA A 189 27.68 4.51 -4.47
C ALA A 189 27.21 5.12 -5.81
N ASP A 190 25.92 5.01 -6.13
CA ASP A 190 25.30 5.66 -7.29
C ASP A 190 25.48 7.18 -7.25
N LEU A 191 25.15 7.82 -6.13
CA LEU A 191 25.31 9.27 -5.98
C LEU A 191 26.76 9.73 -6.17
N LEU A 192 27.71 8.99 -5.60
CA LEU A 192 29.14 9.26 -5.76
C LEU A 192 29.60 9.06 -7.21
N PHE A 193 29.13 8.01 -7.86
CA PHE A 193 29.45 7.72 -9.25
C PHE A 193 28.97 8.86 -10.17
N VAL A 194 27.70 9.26 -10.05
CA VAL A 194 27.13 10.34 -10.87
C VAL A 194 27.81 11.67 -10.60
N SER A 195 28.10 12.01 -9.34
CA SER A 195 28.78 13.28 -9.02
C SER A 195 30.20 13.33 -9.57
N THR A 196 30.93 12.21 -9.50
CA THR A 196 32.29 12.08 -10.05
C THR A 196 32.29 12.16 -11.57
N LEU A 197 31.33 11.51 -12.24
CA LEU A 197 31.23 11.55 -13.69
C LEU A 197 30.94 12.98 -14.20
N LEU A 198 30.02 13.67 -13.53
CA LEU A 198 29.70 15.06 -13.86
C LEU A 198 30.90 15.97 -13.64
N SER A 199 31.59 15.87 -12.49
CA SER A 199 32.79 16.70 -12.26
C SER A 199 33.88 16.47 -13.31
N TYR A 200 34.13 15.22 -13.71
CA TYR A 200 35.11 14.89 -14.75
C TYR A 200 34.75 15.48 -16.12
N SER A 201 33.46 15.47 -16.48
CA SER A 201 32.98 16.04 -17.75
C SER A 201 33.14 17.56 -17.85
N PHE A 202 33.07 18.27 -16.71
CA PHE A 202 33.33 19.72 -16.65
C PHE A 202 34.82 20.06 -16.79
N TYR A 203 35.73 19.19 -16.32
CA TYR A 203 37.17 19.43 -16.46
C TYR A 203 37.70 19.21 -17.88
N GLN A 204 36.98 18.48 -18.74
CA GLN A 204 37.38 18.28 -20.15
C GLN A 204 36.74 19.27 -21.13
N SER A 205 35.84 20.13 -20.65
CA SER A 205 35.13 21.14 -21.45
C SER A 205 35.59 22.58 -21.19
N VAL A 206 36.66 22.75 -20.40
CA VAL A 206 37.41 24.00 -20.15
C VAL A 206 38.83 23.81 -20.68
#